data_AF-A0A0F9WQS7-F1
#
_entry.id   AF-A0A0F9WQS7-F1
#
_cell.length_a   1.000
_cell.length_b   1.000
_cell.length_c   1.000
_cell.angle_alpha   90.00
_cell.angle_beta   90.00
_cell.angle_gamma   90.00
#
_symmetry.space_group_name_H-M   'P 1'
#
loop_
_entity.id
_entity.type
_entity.pdbx_description
1 polymer ?
#
loop_
_entity_poly.entity_id
_entity_poly.type
_entity_poly.pdbx_seq_one_letter_code
_entity_poly.pdbx_strand_id
1 'polypeptide(L)' 'MSKADPTWGGAREGAGRKPTYPESSRSQVFCLPERLIDKLARLAKREGETVNRYLAQTIEGLK' A
#
# COMPACT_ATOMS: atom_id res chain seq x y z
N MET A 1 -14.33 6.70 -44.52
CA MET A 1 -13.47 7.35 -43.52
C MET A 1 -13.38 6.42 -42.32
N SER A 2 -12.33 5.59 -42.23
CA SER A 2 -12.17 4.60 -41.15
C SER A 2 -11.30 5.17 -40.04
N LYS A 3 -11.80 5.11 -38.80
CA LYS A 3 -11.09 5.53 -37.58
C LYS A 3 -9.90 4.59 -37.35
N ALA A 4 -8.73 5.15 -37.08
CA ALA A 4 -7.57 4.40 -36.65
C ALA A 4 -7.74 3.97 -35.18
N ASP A 5 -7.62 2.68 -34.91
CA ASP A 5 -7.51 2.14 -33.56
C ASP A 5 -6.12 2.46 -32.99
N PRO A 6 -5.99 3.08 -31.80
CA PRO A 6 -4.71 3.19 -31.12
C PRO A 6 -4.41 1.84 -30.47
N THR A 7 -3.65 1.00 -31.17
CA THR A 7 -3.02 -0.19 -30.59
C THR A 7 -2.04 0.27 -29.50
N TRP A 8 -2.49 0.24 -28.24
CA TRP A 8 -1.60 0.30 -27.09
C TRP A 8 -0.58 -0.84 -27.21
N GLY A 9 0.70 -0.46 -27.05
CA GLY A 9 1.87 -1.22 -27.44
C GLY A 9 1.82 -2.70 -27.09
N GLY A 10 2.14 -3.52 -28.10
CA GLY A 10 2.23 -4.96 -27.98
C GLY A 10 3.07 -5.39 -26.78
N ALA A 11 2.54 -6.34 -26.01
CA ALA A 11 3.25 -7.00 -24.93
C ALA A 11 4.54 -7.60 -25.49
N ARG A 12 5.70 -7.07 -25.05
CA ARG A 12 6.98 -7.71 -25.30
C ARG A 12 7.05 -8.97 -24.45
N GLU A 13 6.96 -10.14 -25.09
CA GLU A 13 7.26 -11.42 -24.45
C GLU A 13 8.64 -11.31 -23.79
N GLY A 14 8.69 -11.49 -22.46
CA GLY A 14 9.93 -11.48 -21.67
C GLY A 14 10.18 -10.24 -20.79
N ALA A 15 9.40 -9.15 -20.91
CA ALA A 15 9.59 -7.96 -20.07
C ALA A 15 8.75 -7.95 -18.78
N GLY A 16 7.93 -8.99 -18.55
CA GLY A 16 7.11 -9.12 -17.36
C GLY A 16 7.74 -10.06 -16.36
N ARG A 17 8.68 -9.58 -15.53
CA ARG A 17 8.80 -10.19 -14.20
C ARG A 17 7.42 -10.04 -13.57
N LYS A 18 6.68 -11.14 -13.44
CA LYS A 18 5.44 -11.14 -12.65
C LYS A 18 5.81 -10.52 -11.30
N PRO A 19 5.04 -9.53 -10.80
CA PRO A 19 5.27 -9.05 -9.45
C PRO A 19 5.18 -10.27 -8.54
N THR A 20 6.31 -10.68 -7.97
CA THR A 20 6.32 -11.71 -6.94
C THR A 20 5.74 -11.04 -5.71
N TYR A 21 4.42 -11.09 -5.59
CA TYR A 21 3.76 -10.73 -4.34
C TYR A 21 4.21 -11.78 -3.33
N PRO A 22 4.93 -11.41 -2.26
CA PRO A 22 5.23 -12.37 -1.21
C PRO A 22 3.91 -12.94 -0.70
N GLU A 23 3.76 -14.27 -0.74
CA GLU A 23 2.66 -14.97 -0.10
C GLU A 23 2.69 -14.62 1.40
N SER A 24 1.59 -14.08 1.92
CA SER A 24 1.30 -13.80 3.34
C SER A 24 1.45 -12.36 3.90
N SER A 25 1.52 -11.31 3.08
CA SER A 25 1.14 -9.98 3.58
C SER A 25 -0.38 -9.87 3.69
N ARG A 26 -0.98 -10.48 4.72
CA ARG A 26 -2.42 -10.33 5.00
C ARG A 26 -2.68 -8.92 5.55
N SER A 27 -2.75 -7.95 4.65
CA SER A 27 -3.06 -6.57 4.98
C SER A 27 -4.51 -6.45 5.41
N GLN A 28 -4.75 -6.06 6.66
CA GLN A 28 -6.07 -5.72 7.15
C GLN A 28 -6.32 -4.23 6.94
N VAL A 29 -7.43 -3.90 6.28
CA VAL A 29 -7.84 -2.52 6.05
C VAL A 29 -8.74 -2.09 7.20
N PHE A 30 -8.41 -0.97 7.83
CA PHE A 30 -9.21 -0.37 8.89
C PHE A 30 -9.73 0.99 8.43
N CYS A 31 -11.04 1.20 8.53
CA CYS A 31 -11.64 2.52 8.36
C CYS A 31 -11.64 3.21 9.73
N LEU A 32 -10.77 4.21 9.88
CA LEU A 32 -10.67 5.03 11.09
C LEU A 32 -11.26 6.41 10.84
N PRO A 33 -11.81 7.08 11.87
CA PRO A 33 -12.19 8.49 11.76
C PRO A 33 -10.99 9.35 11.36
N GLU A 34 -11.21 10.36 10.50
CA GLU A 34 -10.16 11.23 9.97
C GLU A 34 -9.30 11.87 11.07
N ARG A 35 -9.95 12.36 12.14
CA ARG A 35 -9.25 12.93 13.32
C ARG A 35 -8.29 11.94 13.99
N LEU A 36 -8.61 10.65 13.97
CA LEU A 36 -7.77 9.60 14.54
C LEU A 36 -6.58 9.30 13.63
N ILE A 37 -6.79 9.29 12.31
CA ILE A 37 -5.74 9.13 11.31
C ILE A 37 -4.71 10.26 11.45
N ASP A 38 -5.17 11.51 11.56
CA ASP A 38 -4.29 12.67 11.77
C ASP A 38 -3.46 12.56 13.05
N LYS A 39 -4.10 12.11 14.14
CA LYS A 39 -3.42 11.93 15.42
C LYS A 39 -2.34 10.85 15.33
N LEU A 40 -2.65 9.72 14.68
CA LEU A 40 -1.71 8.63 14.45
C LEU A 40 -0.55 9.08 13.54
N ALA A 41 -0.83 9.85 12.49
CA ALA A 41 0.19 10.39 11.61
C ALA A 41 1.18 11.31 12.36
N ARG A 42 0.67 12.17 13.26
CA ARG A 42 1.53 13.04 14.10
C ARG A 42 2.38 12.23 15.07
N LEU A 43 1.82 11.19 15.69
CA LEU A 43 2.55 10.33 16.62
C LEU A 43 3.64 9.52 15.89
N ALA A 44 3.29 8.85 14.79
CA ALA A 44 4.24 8.11 13.97
C ALA A 44 5.39 9.01 13.48
N LYS A 45 5.08 10.25 13.05
CA LYS A 45 6.09 11.23 12.64
C LYS A 45 7.05 11.61 13.78
N ARG A 46 6.55 11.73 15.02
CA ARG A 46 7.38 12.06 16.19
C ARG A 46 8.38 10.96 16.50
N GLU A 47 7.96 9.70 16.34
CA GLU A 47 8.80 8.51 16.54
C GLU A 47 9.70 8.19 15.33
N GLY A 48 9.59 8.95 14.23
CA GLY A 48 10.36 8.71 13.01
C GLY A 48 9.93 7.45 12.24
N GLU A 49 8.72 6.96 12.48
CA GLU A 49 8.18 5.73 11.89
C GLU A 49 7.03 5.99 10.92
N THR A 50 6.69 4.97 10.11
CA THR A 50 5.46 4.97 9.31
C THR A 50 4.26 4.62 10.18
N VAL A 51 3.08 5.12 9.82
CA VAL A 51 1.82 4.86 10.57
C VAL A 51 1.58 3.35 10.73
N ASN A 52 1.83 2.56 9.69
CA ASN A 52 1.65 1.10 9.75
C ASN A 52 2.61 0.43 10.74
N ARG A 53 3.88 0.86 10.77
CA ARG A 53 4.89 0.30 11.69
C ARG A 53 4.58 0.68 13.13
N TYR A 54 4.22 1.94 13.36
CA TYR A 54 3.81 2.44 14.66
C TYR A 54 2.58 1.69 15.19
N LEU A 55 1.57 1.49 14.34
CA LEU A 55 0.37 0.71 14.70
C LEU A 55 0.71 -0.75 15.00
N ALA A 56 1.54 -1.40 14.19
CA ALA A 56 1.95 -2.78 14.42
C ALA A 56 2.65 -2.95 15.78
N GLN A 57 3.63 -2.08 16.09
CA GLN A 57 4.33 -2.09 17.38
C GLN A 57 3.39 -1.80 18.55
N THR A 58 2.47 -0.85 18.39
CA THR A 58 1.49 -0.51 19.43
C THR A 58 0.57 -1.69 19.74
N ILE A 59 0.11 -2.42 18.72
CA ILE A 59 -0.75 -3.59 18.89
C ILE A 59 0.03 -4.75 19.51
N GLU A 60 1.29 -4.96 19.11
CA GLU A 60 2.15 -6.00 19.69
C GLU A 60 2.47 -5.73 21.16
N GLY A 61 2.74 -4.48 21.54
CA GLY A 61 3.01 -4.09 22.93
C GLY A 61 1.79 -4.09 23.86
N LEU A 62 0.57 -4.23 23.31
CA LEU A 62 -0.67 -4.35 24.07
C LEU A 62 -1.03 -5.80 24.46
N LYS A 63 -0.28 -6.79 23.96
CA LYS A 63 -0.43 -8.21 24.34
C LYS A 63 0.31 -8.52 25.64
#